data_AF-A0A2N2L3W4-F1
#
_entry.id   AF-A0A2N2L3W4-F1
#
_cell.length_a   1.000
_cell.length_b   1.000
_cell.length_c   1.000
_cell.angle_alpha   90.00
_cell.angle_beta   90.00
_cell.angle_gamma   90.00
#
_symmetry.space_group_name_H-M   'P 1'
#
loop_
_entity.id
_entity.type
_entity.pdbx_description
1 polymer ?
#
loop_
_entity_poly.entity_id
_entity_poly.type
_entity_poly.pdbx_seq_one_letter_code
_entity_poly.pdbx_strand_id
1 'polypeptide(L)' 'NYKVTKDLIELRNITIVAKLITQSASRRKESRGLHYNIDYPATHNELNTDTIILKD' A
#
# COMPACT_ATOMS: atom_id res chain seq x y z
N ASN A 1 -22.51 23.90 5.17
CA ASN A 1 -22.87 22.56 4.66
C ASN A 1 -22.27 22.35 3.29
N TYR A 2 -21.19 21.57 3.20
CA TYR A 2 -20.67 21.10 1.91
C TYR A 2 -21.50 19.89 1.46
N LYS A 3 -21.84 19.82 0.17
CA LYS A 3 -22.66 18.72 -0.38
C LYS A 3 -21.75 17.56 -0.75
N VAL A 4 -22.03 16.36 -0.25
CA VAL A 4 -21.32 15.16 -0.70
C VAL A 4 -21.62 14.95 -2.18
N THR A 5 -20.57 14.95 -3.00
CA THR A 5 -20.64 14.71 -4.44
C THR A 5 -20.02 13.37 -4.79
N LYS A 6 -20.32 12.85 -5.98
CA LYS A 6 -19.69 11.66 -6.54
C LYS A 6 -18.15 11.81 -6.57
N ASP A 7 -17.67 12.94 -7.07
CA ASP A 7 -16.23 13.23 -7.19
C ASP A 7 -15.52 13.20 -5.84
N LEU A 8 -16.17 13.69 -4.77
CA LEU A 8 -15.60 13.63 -3.41
C LEU A 8 -15.44 12.18 -2.93
N ILE A 9 -16.40 11.31 -3.25
CA ILE A 9 -16.34 9.88 -2.88
C ILE A 9 -15.25 9.18 -3.70
N GLU A 10 -15.11 9.48 -4.98
CA GLU A 10 -14.05 8.93 -5.83
C GLU A 10 -12.66 9.36 -5.34
N LEU A 11 -12.50 10.64 -5.00
CA LEU A 11 -11.26 11.16 -4.42
C LEU A 11 -10.91 10.46 -3.10
N ARG A 12 -11.91 10.25 -2.22
CA ARG A 12 -11.72 9.51 -0.97
C ARG A 12 -11.24 8.08 -1.25
N ASN A 13 -11.85 7.39 -2.21
CA ASN A 13 -11.48 6.01 -2.54
C ASN A 13 -10.05 5.93 -3.09
N ILE A 14 -9.66 6.81 -4.02
CA ILE A 14 -8.29 6.87 -4.55
C ILE A 14 -7.30 7.13 -3.43
N THR A 15 -7.60 8.08 -2.53
CA THR A 15 -6.73 8.42 -1.40
C THR A 15 -6.56 7.24 -0.45
N ILE A 16 -7.63 6.49 -0.17
CA ILE A 16 -7.57 5.29 0.67
C ILE A 16 -6.70 4.21 0.02
N VAL A 17 -6.90 3.94 -1.28
CA VAL A 17 -6.10 2.96 -2.01
C VAL A 17 -4.62 3.35 -2.02
N ALA A 18 -4.30 4.62 -2.30
CA ALA A 18 -2.93 5.13 -2.26
C ALA A 18 -2.29 4.97 -0.87
N LYS A 19 -3.04 5.25 0.20
CA LYS A 19 -2.59 5.02 1.58
C LYS A 19 -2.28 3.54 1.84
N LEU A 20 -3.14 2.62 1.40
CA LEU A 20 -2.93 1.19 1.60
C LEU A 20 -1.71 0.68 0.82
N ILE A 21 -1.52 1.13 -0.43
CA ILE A 21 -0.35 0.79 -1.25
C ILE A 21 0.94 1.26 -0.58
N THR A 22 0.98 2.53 -0.15
CA THR A 22 2.17 3.11 0.49
C THR A 22 2.49 2.44 1.82
N GLN A 23 1.48 2.13 2.63
CA GLN A 23 1.66 1.37 3.87
C GLN A 23 2.17 -0.05 3.61
N SER A 24 1.64 -0.74 2.59
CA SER A 24 2.08 -2.09 2.21
C SER A 24 3.54 -2.08 1.76
N ALA A 25 3.90 -1.19 0.82
CA ALA A 25 5.25 -1.07 0.30
C ALA A 25 6.28 -0.73 1.39
N SER A 26 5.93 0.16 2.32
CA SER A 26 6.82 0.55 3.43
C SER A 26 7.10 -0.58 4.42
N ARG A 27 6.17 -1.54 4.58
CA ARG A 27 6.34 -2.70 5.47
C ARG A 27 7.18 -3.80 4.82
N ARG A 28 7.21 -3.90 3.48
CA ARG A 28 7.91 -4.97 2.76
C ARG A 28 9.39 -4.60 2.50
N LYS A 29 10.25 -5.05 3.43
CA LYS A 29 11.72 -4.86 3.41
C LYS A 29 12.45 -5.94 2.58
N GLU A 30 12.05 -6.08 1.32
CA GLU A 30 12.73 -6.88 0.31
C GLU A 30 12.38 -6.35 -1.08
N SER A 31 12.99 -6.93 -2.11
CA SER A 31 12.58 -6.78 -3.51
C SER A 31 12.16 -8.14 -4.07
N ARG A 32 10.94 -8.22 -4.60
CA ARG A 32 10.34 -9.45 -5.13
C ARG A 32 9.29 -9.12 -6.19
N GLY A 33 9.47 -9.68 -7.39
CA GLY A 33 8.54 -9.46 -8.51
C GLY A 33 8.49 -7.98 -8.89
N LEU A 34 7.29 -7.38 -8.85
CA LEU A 34 7.08 -5.96 -9.19
C LEU A 34 7.35 -4.98 -8.04
N HIS A 35 7.53 -5.48 -6.81
CA HIS A 35 7.91 -4.65 -5.67
C HIS A 35 9.44 -4.57 -5.59
N TYR A 36 10.01 -3.40 -5.82
CA TYR A 36 11.43 -3.14 -5.70
C TYR A 36 11.68 -2.06 -4.64
N ASN A 37 12.60 -2.34 -3.73
CA ASN A 37 13.01 -1.43 -2.67
C ASN A 37 14.53 -1.25 -2.75
N ILE A 38 14.98 -0.03 -3.03
CA ILE A 38 16.41 0.28 -3.21
C ILE A 38 17.24 0.01 -1.95
N ASP A 39 16.64 0.16 -0.76
CA ASP A 39 17.30 -0.09 0.51
C ASP A 39 17.37 -1.61 0.83
N TYR A 40 16.52 -2.42 0.19
CA TYR A 40 16.43 -3.87 0.37
C TYR A 40 16.34 -4.56 -1.00
N PRO A 41 17.41 -4.55 -1.81
CA PRO A 41 17.39 -5.02 -3.20
C PRO A 41 17.29 -6.54 -3.34
N ALA A 42 17.60 -7.29 -2.28
CA ALA A 42 17.54 -8.74 -2.26
C ALA A 42 16.13 -9.26 -1.91
N THR A 43 15.88 -10.49 -2.32
CA THR A 43 14.70 -11.27 -1.94
C THR A 43 14.97 -12.00 -0.61
N HIS A 44 13.99 -12.02 0.28
CA HIS A 44 14.09 -12.60 1.63
C HIS A 44 13.05 -13.72 1.82
N ASN A 45 13.50 -14.95 2.07
CA ASN A 45 12.61 -16.12 2.14
C ASN A 45 11.71 -16.10 3.38
N GLU A 46 12.15 -15.47 4.46
CA GLU A 46 11.38 -15.19 5.66
C GLU A 46 10.21 -14.23 5.42
N LEU A 47 10.24 -13.45 4.33
CA LEU A 47 9.17 -12.55 3.91
C LEU A 47 8.30 -13.14 2.79
N ASN A 48 8.36 -14.46 2.57
CA ASN A 48 7.50 -15.16 1.62
C ASN A 48 6.08 -15.37 2.17
N THR A 49 5.44 -14.25 2.53
CA THR A 49 4.07 -14.16 3.02
C THR A 49 3.42 -12.88 2.52
N ASP A 50 2.10 -12.84 2.57
CA ASP A 50 1.31 -11.68 2.16
C ASP A 50 1.47 -10.53 3.14
N THR A 51 1.47 -9.31 2.62
CA THR A 51 1.44 -8.11 3.45
C THR A 51 0.00 -7.78 3.82
N ILE A 52 -0.38 -8.08 5.06
CA ILE A 52 -1.75 -7.88 5.55
C ILE A 52 -1.84 -6.54 6.30
N ILE A 53 -2.78 -5.69 5.88
CA ILE A 53 -3.13 -4.44 6.58
C ILE A 53 -4.47 -4.65 7.27
N LEU A 54 -4.46 -4.68 8.60
CA LEU A 54 -5.68 -4.72 9.40
C LEU A 54 -6.21 -3.30 9.57
N LYS A 55 -7.53 -3.17 9.51
CA LYS A 55 -8.23 -1.93 9.84
C LYS A 55 -8.26 -1.80 11.36
N ASP A 56 -7.91 -0.62 11.86
CA ASP A 56 -8.12 -0.26 13.26
C ASP A 56 -9.61 -0.30 13.65
#